data_AF-A0A1Q4YW31-F1
#
_entry.id   AF-A0A1Q4YW31-F1
#
_cell.length_a   1.000
_cell.length_b   1.000
_cell.length_c   1.000
_cell.angle_alpha   90.00
_cell.angle_beta   90.00
_cell.angle_gamma   90.00
#
_symmetry.space_group_name_H-M   'P 1'
#
loop_
_entity.id
_entity.type
_entity.pdbx_description
1 polymer ?
#
loop_
_entity_poly.entity_id
_entity_poly.type
_entity_poly.pdbx_seq_one_letter_code
_entity_poly.pdbx_strand_id
1 'polypeptide(L)'
;MQFHKYDVVIIGAGGAGMRAAIESGQRARTAVLTKLYPTRSHTGAAQGGMCAALANVEEDNWEWHTFDTIKGGDYLVDQDAAEIMAKEAIDAVLDLEKMGLPFNRTPEGKIDQRRFGGHTRNHGEAAVRRACYAADRTGHMILQTLYQNCVKHGIEFFNEFYVLDICLTETEDGPVCTGAVAYELATGEIHVFQAKSVVFATGGFGKVFKTTSNAHTLTGDGMGIVFRKGLPLEDMEFYQFHPTGLAGLGILLTEGARGEGAILRNASGERFMERYAPTIKDLAPRDIVARSMALEVLEGRGAGPNKDYVLLDCTHLGAEVLETKLPDITEFARTYLAVDPVKEPVPVYPTAHYAMGGIPTNVHGEVLRDNDNVVPGLYAAGECACVSVHGANRLGTNSLLDINVFGRRAGIAAAEYALSHEHVELPENPAAAVEAQVALVLSEHGEERVADIRTELQATMDANASVYRTEDTLKQALHDVQALKERYSRITVQDKGKRFNTDLLEAVELGFLLELAEVLVVGALARKESRGGHAREDYPNRDDTNFMRHSMYYKQGDGLLADIRLDYKPVTFTRYQPMERKY
;
A
#
# COMPACT_ATOMS: atom_id res chain seq x y z
N MET A 1 -1.81 9.74 -31.67
CA MET A 1 -2.43 8.60 -30.97
C MET A 1 -1.83 7.33 -31.55
N GLN A 2 -1.30 6.46 -30.69
CA GLN A 2 -0.71 5.17 -31.10
C GLN A 2 -1.55 4.01 -30.57
N PHE A 3 -1.62 2.91 -31.33
CA PHE A 3 -2.33 1.70 -30.94
C PHE A 3 -1.37 0.54 -30.79
N HIS A 4 -1.56 -0.20 -29.70
CA HIS A 4 -0.75 -1.34 -29.30
C HIS A 4 -1.67 -2.52 -29.01
N LYS A 5 -1.20 -3.74 -29.31
CA LYS A 5 -1.96 -4.97 -29.09
C LYS A 5 -1.10 -6.03 -28.40
N TYR A 6 -1.53 -6.44 -27.21
CA TYR A 6 -0.84 -7.38 -26.32
C TYR A 6 -1.80 -8.43 -25.78
N ASP A 7 -1.31 -9.59 -25.36
CA ASP A 7 -2.16 -10.56 -24.66
C ASP A 7 -2.45 -10.06 -23.23
N VAL A 8 -1.41 -9.60 -22.55
CA VAL A 8 -1.44 -9.11 -21.17
C VAL A 8 -0.82 -7.71 -21.09
N VAL A 9 -1.50 -6.79 -20.40
CA VAL A 9 -0.94 -5.47 -20.05
C VAL A 9 -0.87 -5.34 -18.53
N ILE A 10 0.31 -5.09 -18.00
CA ILE A 10 0.53 -4.86 -16.56
C ILE A 10 0.75 -3.38 -16.33
N ILE A 11 0.03 -2.80 -15.39
CA ILE A 11 0.08 -1.39 -15.03
C ILE A 11 0.77 -1.25 -13.67
N GLY A 12 2.05 -0.89 -13.71
CA GLY A 12 2.92 -0.76 -12.55
C GLY A 12 4.10 -1.72 -12.60
N ALA A 13 5.27 -1.23 -12.22
CA ALA A 13 6.53 -1.97 -12.24
C ALA A 13 7.21 -2.01 -10.86
N GLY A 14 6.40 -2.00 -9.79
CA GLY A 14 6.85 -2.37 -8.44
C GLY A 14 7.06 -3.88 -8.32
N GLY A 15 7.25 -4.37 -7.09
CA GLY A 15 7.48 -5.81 -6.90
C GLY A 15 6.32 -6.69 -7.38
N ALA A 16 5.06 -6.27 -7.19
CA ALA A 16 3.90 -7.04 -7.66
C ALA A 16 3.84 -7.10 -9.19
N GLY A 17 3.96 -5.94 -9.84
CA GLY A 17 3.90 -5.85 -11.30
C GLY A 17 5.05 -6.57 -11.99
N MET A 18 6.28 -6.46 -11.48
CA MET A 18 7.41 -7.21 -12.03
C MET A 18 7.31 -8.72 -11.74
N ARG A 19 6.80 -9.14 -10.58
CA ARG A 19 6.56 -10.56 -10.34
C ARG A 19 5.49 -11.11 -11.27
N ALA A 20 4.39 -10.37 -11.49
CA ALA A 20 3.38 -10.72 -12.48
C ALA A 20 3.96 -10.80 -13.90
N ALA A 21 4.82 -9.86 -14.27
CA ALA A 21 5.46 -9.83 -15.59
C ALA A 21 6.42 -11.00 -15.83
N ILE A 22 7.19 -11.42 -14.82
CA ILE A 22 8.05 -12.61 -14.91
C ILE A 22 7.21 -13.85 -15.20
N GLU A 23 6.03 -13.97 -14.59
CA GLU A 23 5.15 -15.11 -14.81
C GLU A 23 4.42 -15.00 -16.17
N SER A 24 3.76 -13.88 -16.44
CA SER A 24 2.94 -13.74 -17.65
C SER A 24 3.81 -13.68 -18.91
N GLY A 25 4.96 -13.01 -18.87
CA GLY A 25 5.84 -12.81 -20.02
C GLY A 25 6.51 -14.08 -20.53
N GLN A 26 6.57 -15.13 -19.70
CA GLN A 26 7.01 -16.47 -20.12
C GLN A 26 5.89 -17.28 -20.79
N ARG A 27 4.64 -16.82 -20.72
CA ARG A 27 3.44 -17.55 -21.16
C ARG A 27 2.71 -16.87 -22.32
N ALA A 28 2.65 -15.54 -22.31
CA ALA A 28 1.88 -14.72 -23.24
C ALA A 28 2.60 -13.41 -23.56
N ARG A 29 2.26 -12.76 -24.67
CA ARG A 29 2.87 -11.48 -25.06
C ARG A 29 2.46 -10.38 -24.07
N THR A 30 3.38 -10.00 -23.20
CA THR A 30 3.13 -9.08 -22.08
C THR A 30 3.82 -7.74 -22.29
N ALA A 31 3.10 -6.64 -22.04
CA ALA A 31 3.68 -5.31 -21.87
C ALA A 31 3.56 -4.84 -20.42
N VAL A 32 4.57 -4.12 -19.91
CA VAL A 32 4.53 -3.47 -18.61
C VAL A 32 4.57 -1.95 -18.79
N LEU A 33 3.51 -1.26 -18.38
CA LEU A 33 3.41 0.19 -18.36
C LEU A 33 3.77 0.70 -16.97
N THR A 34 4.63 1.69 -16.87
CA THR A 34 4.97 2.28 -15.59
C THR A 34 5.26 3.76 -15.72
N LYS A 35 4.73 4.57 -14.80
CA LYS A 35 4.99 6.02 -14.76
C LYS A 35 6.41 6.38 -14.28
N LEU A 36 7.16 5.39 -13.80
CA LEU A 36 8.53 5.53 -13.33
C LEU A 36 9.44 4.59 -14.11
N TYR A 37 10.76 4.77 -13.96
CA TYR A 37 11.66 3.65 -14.22
C TYR A 37 11.41 2.55 -13.15
N PRO A 38 11.36 1.24 -13.49
CA PRO A 38 10.93 0.18 -12.58
C PRO A 38 11.60 0.19 -11.21
N THR A 39 12.92 0.39 -11.17
CA THR A 39 13.72 0.40 -9.93
C THR A 39 13.54 1.66 -9.07
N ARG A 40 12.68 2.61 -9.48
CA ARG A 40 12.27 3.78 -8.68
C ARG A 40 10.94 3.58 -7.97
N SER A 41 10.29 2.45 -8.16
CA SER A 41 9.04 2.09 -7.49
C SER A 41 9.22 2.03 -5.96
N HIS A 42 8.16 2.36 -5.21
CA HIS A 42 8.23 2.48 -3.75
C HIS A 42 8.61 1.17 -3.03
N THR A 43 8.43 0.01 -3.66
CA THR A 43 8.95 -1.28 -3.16
C THR A 43 10.43 -1.18 -2.77
N GLY A 44 11.23 -0.40 -3.50
CA GLY A 44 12.67 -0.22 -3.24
C GLY A 44 12.99 0.45 -1.90
N ALA A 45 12.02 1.16 -1.30
CA ALA A 45 12.16 1.79 0.01
C ALA A 45 11.74 0.87 1.17
N ALA A 46 11.25 -0.35 0.92
CA ALA A 46 10.92 -1.27 1.99
C ALA A 46 12.19 -1.84 2.66
N GLN A 47 12.23 -1.80 3.98
CA GLN A 47 13.45 -2.09 4.75
C GLN A 47 13.41 -3.46 5.44
N GLY A 48 12.36 -3.65 6.26
CA GLY A 48 12.33 -4.60 7.37
C GLY A 48 12.41 -6.09 7.03
N GLY A 49 12.01 -6.52 5.84
CA GLY A 49 12.09 -7.93 5.46
C GLY A 49 10.81 -8.46 4.82
N MET A 50 10.84 -9.74 4.47
CA MET A 50 9.74 -10.55 3.94
C MET A 50 9.58 -11.77 4.84
N CYS A 51 8.39 -11.99 5.40
CA CYS A 51 8.15 -13.14 6.28
C CYS A 51 7.95 -14.42 5.48
N ALA A 52 8.53 -15.51 6.00
CA ALA A 52 8.20 -16.88 5.61
C ALA A 52 8.59 -17.82 6.74
N ALA A 53 7.76 -18.82 7.03
CA ALA A 53 8.04 -19.82 8.05
C ALA A 53 9.07 -20.86 7.57
N LEU A 54 10.30 -20.41 7.29
CA LEU A 54 11.41 -21.26 6.83
C LEU A 54 12.00 -22.16 7.92
N ALA A 55 11.79 -21.80 9.19
CA ALA A 55 12.37 -22.47 10.36
C ALA A 55 13.90 -22.62 10.28
N ASN A 56 14.60 -21.60 9.75
CA ASN A 56 16.06 -21.65 9.59
C ASN A 56 16.82 -21.38 10.90
N VAL A 57 16.24 -20.57 11.78
CA VAL A 57 16.89 -20.10 13.03
C VAL A 57 16.19 -20.62 14.29
N GLU A 58 14.89 -20.89 14.23
CA GLU A 58 14.11 -21.52 15.29
C GLU A 58 12.88 -22.22 14.68
N GLU A 59 12.20 -23.06 15.45
CA GLU A 59 11.01 -23.77 14.98
C GLU A 59 9.88 -22.79 14.63
N ASP A 60 9.28 -22.98 13.46
CA ASP A 60 8.18 -22.18 12.94
C ASP A 60 7.34 -23.00 11.96
N ASN A 61 6.12 -22.56 11.68
CA ASN A 61 5.28 -23.15 10.64
C ASN A 61 4.31 -22.12 10.05
N TRP A 62 3.80 -22.41 8.85
CA TRP A 62 2.88 -21.54 8.13
C TRP A 62 1.55 -21.34 8.88
N GLU A 63 1.14 -22.29 9.71
CA GLU A 63 -0.13 -22.27 10.44
C GLU A 63 -0.13 -21.16 11.50
N TRP A 64 0.99 -20.99 12.22
CA TRP A 64 1.22 -19.88 13.14
C TRP A 64 1.27 -18.54 12.41
N HIS A 65 1.87 -18.48 11.22
CA HIS A 65 1.90 -17.27 10.40
C HIS A 65 0.50 -16.89 9.90
N THR A 66 -0.33 -17.87 9.52
CA THR A 66 -1.75 -17.64 9.21
C THR A 66 -2.49 -17.07 10.41
N PHE A 67 -2.29 -17.62 11.62
CA PHE A 67 -2.88 -17.09 12.84
C PHE A 67 -2.48 -15.64 13.10
N ASP A 68 -1.18 -15.35 13.09
CA ASP A 68 -0.65 -14.00 13.32
C ASP A 68 -1.19 -13.00 12.30
N THR A 69 -1.37 -13.41 11.06
CA THR A 69 -1.93 -12.56 10.00
C THR A 69 -3.40 -12.25 10.29
N ILE A 70 -4.21 -13.24 10.65
CA ILE A 70 -5.65 -13.07 10.93
C ILE A 70 -5.88 -12.27 12.21
N LYS A 71 -5.17 -12.59 13.29
CA LYS A 71 -5.18 -11.81 14.54
C LYS A 71 -4.60 -10.41 14.31
N GLY A 72 -3.58 -10.29 13.46
CA GLY A 72 -2.90 -9.06 13.11
C GLY A 72 -3.81 -8.06 12.41
N GLY A 73 -4.59 -8.54 11.43
CA GLY A 73 -5.61 -7.78 10.70
C GLY A 73 -6.96 -7.65 11.42
N ASP A 74 -6.98 -7.97 12.71
CA ASP A 74 -8.12 -7.80 13.63
C ASP A 74 -9.41 -8.48 13.13
N TYR A 75 -9.24 -9.71 12.62
CA TYR A 75 -10.29 -10.60 12.11
C TYR A 75 -11.11 -10.06 10.93
N LEU A 76 -10.63 -9.00 10.29
CA LEU A 76 -11.13 -8.51 9.00
C LEU A 76 -10.31 -9.07 7.83
N VAL A 77 -9.61 -10.18 8.04
CA VAL A 77 -8.79 -10.84 7.04
C VAL A 77 -9.58 -12.00 6.45
N ASP A 78 -9.64 -12.09 5.13
CA ASP A 78 -10.16 -13.26 4.43
C ASP A 78 -9.22 -14.46 4.69
N GLN A 79 -9.70 -15.44 5.46
CA GLN A 79 -8.83 -16.45 6.07
C GLN A 79 -8.25 -17.44 5.07
N ASP A 80 -8.97 -17.70 3.98
CA ASP A 80 -8.51 -18.49 2.84
C ASP A 80 -7.34 -17.79 2.13
N ALA A 81 -7.43 -16.47 1.92
CA ALA A 81 -6.34 -15.68 1.36
C ALA A 81 -5.10 -15.67 2.27
N ALA A 82 -5.29 -15.52 3.59
CA ALA A 82 -4.18 -15.58 4.56
C ALA A 82 -3.53 -16.97 4.64
N GLU A 83 -4.32 -18.04 4.51
CA GLU A 83 -3.81 -19.41 4.46
C GLU A 83 -2.98 -19.64 3.20
N ILE A 84 -3.47 -19.21 2.03
CA ILE A 84 -2.73 -19.27 0.76
C ILE A 84 -1.42 -18.50 0.89
N MET A 85 -1.47 -17.24 1.36
CA MET A 85 -0.29 -16.40 1.48
C MET A 85 0.77 -17.02 2.40
N ALA A 86 0.37 -17.53 3.57
CA ALA A 86 1.32 -18.12 4.52
C ALA A 86 1.92 -19.45 4.02
N LYS A 87 1.13 -20.28 3.33
CA LYS A 87 1.62 -21.53 2.73
C LYS A 87 2.59 -21.27 1.57
N GLU A 88 2.24 -20.35 0.67
CA GLU A 88 3.07 -20.01 -0.48
C GLU A 88 4.29 -19.13 -0.12
N ALA A 89 4.34 -18.59 1.10
CA ALA A 89 5.45 -17.75 1.55
C ALA A 89 6.82 -18.43 1.47
N ILE A 90 6.86 -19.72 1.80
CA ILE A 90 8.09 -20.51 1.79
C ILE A 90 8.66 -20.57 0.37
N ASP A 91 7.83 -20.97 -0.60
CA ASP A 91 8.24 -21.06 -2.00
C ASP A 91 8.55 -19.68 -2.60
N ALA A 92 7.77 -18.65 -2.25
CA ALA A 92 8.00 -17.29 -2.73
C ALA A 92 9.37 -16.74 -2.29
N VAL A 93 9.78 -16.95 -1.04
CA VAL A 93 11.11 -16.53 -0.55
C VAL A 93 12.22 -17.34 -1.21
N LEU A 94 12.05 -18.66 -1.34
CA LEU A 94 13.04 -19.52 -1.98
C LEU A 94 13.18 -19.22 -3.48
N ASP A 95 12.11 -18.84 -4.16
CA ASP A 95 12.14 -18.40 -5.56
C ASP A 95 12.95 -17.12 -5.72
N LEU A 96 12.77 -16.13 -4.83
CA LEU A 96 13.58 -14.92 -4.84
C LEU A 96 15.07 -15.22 -4.60
N GLU A 97 15.38 -16.14 -3.68
CA GLU A 97 16.75 -16.58 -3.45
C GLU A 97 17.35 -17.22 -4.72
N LYS A 98 16.63 -18.14 -5.37
CA LYS A 98 17.06 -18.78 -6.64
C LYS A 98 17.19 -17.79 -7.78
N MET A 99 16.41 -16.71 -7.77
CA MET A 99 16.52 -15.58 -8.70
C MET A 99 17.76 -14.70 -8.46
N GLY A 100 18.45 -14.87 -7.33
CA GLY A 100 19.69 -14.18 -6.99
C GLY A 100 19.57 -13.17 -5.86
N LEU A 101 18.48 -13.15 -5.09
CA LEU A 101 18.31 -12.20 -4.00
C LEU A 101 19.34 -12.43 -2.88
N PRO A 102 20.15 -11.42 -2.51
CA PRO A 102 21.22 -11.55 -1.52
C PRO A 102 20.68 -11.43 -0.08
N PHE A 103 19.90 -12.40 0.38
CA PHE A 103 19.51 -12.47 1.79
C PHE A 103 20.73 -12.60 2.71
N ASN A 104 20.65 -12.01 3.91
CA ASN A 104 21.60 -12.27 4.99
C ASN A 104 21.63 -13.76 5.32
N ARG A 105 22.80 -14.23 5.78
CA ARG A 105 23.06 -15.65 5.98
C ARG A 105 23.32 -15.99 7.43
N THR A 106 22.81 -17.15 7.85
CA THR A 106 23.21 -17.80 9.11
C THR A 106 24.64 -18.33 8.98
N PRO A 107 25.31 -18.72 10.08
CA PRO A 107 26.63 -19.37 10.03
C PRO A 107 26.67 -20.62 9.12
N GLU A 108 25.54 -21.31 8.98
CA GLU A 108 25.38 -22.51 8.13
C GLU A 108 25.07 -22.17 6.66
N GLY A 109 24.99 -20.88 6.29
CA GLY A 109 24.73 -20.44 4.93
C GLY A 109 23.26 -20.40 4.51
N LYS A 110 22.33 -20.64 5.44
CA LYS A 110 20.87 -20.52 5.20
C LYS A 110 20.43 -19.05 5.23
N ILE A 111 19.22 -18.75 4.77
CA ILE A 111 18.62 -17.41 4.91
C ILE A 111 18.39 -17.11 6.40
N ASP A 112 18.98 -16.01 6.88
CA ASP A 112 18.80 -15.52 8.25
C ASP A 112 17.43 -14.86 8.44
N GLN A 113 16.91 -14.94 9.67
CA GLN A 113 15.59 -14.43 10.03
C GLN A 113 15.63 -13.66 11.35
N ARG A 114 14.94 -12.52 11.39
CA ARG A 114 14.81 -11.68 12.59
C ARG A 114 13.39 -11.61 13.11
N ARG A 115 13.24 -11.13 14.35
CA ARG A 115 11.94 -10.81 14.95
C ARG A 115 11.35 -9.58 14.27
N PHE A 116 10.02 -9.53 14.23
CA PHE A 116 9.26 -8.40 13.72
C PHE A 116 7.95 -8.27 14.50
N GLY A 117 7.31 -7.10 14.47
CA GLY A 117 6.13 -6.85 15.31
C GLY A 117 4.98 -7.79 14.98
N GLY A 118 4.35 -8.32 16.03
CA GLY A 118 3.18 -9.20 15.98
C GLY A 118 3.41 -10.62 15.41
N HIS A 119 4.65 -11.05 15.13
CA HIS A 119 4.96 -12.43 14.76
C HIS A 119 5.18 -13.29 16.01
N THR A 120 4.43 -14.37 16.15
CA THR A 120 4.45 -15.26 17.31
C THR A 120 4.52 -16.75 16.95
N ARG A 121 4.96 -17.56 17.91
CA ARG A 121 4.87 -19.03 17.92
C ARG A 121 3.71 -19.49 18.80
N ASN A 122 3.24 -20.73 18.60
CA ASN A 122 2.17 -21.36 19.40
C ASN A 122 0.94 -20.43 19.59
N HIS A 123 0.44 -19.85 18.49
CA HIS A 123 -0.77 -19.04 18.48
C HIS A 123 -0.78 -17.86 19.48
N GLY A 124 0.32 -17.11 19.55
CA GLY A 124 0.41 -15.90 20.37
C GLY A 124 1.28 -16.02 21.62
N GLU A 125 1.95 -17.14 21.85
CA GLU A 125 2.67 -17.41 23.11
C GLU A 125 3.94 -16.54 23.27
N ALA A 126 4.78 -16.48 22.24
CA ALA A 126 6.04 -15.74 22.29
C ALA A 126 6.47 -15.27 20.90
N ALA A 127 7.29 -14.21 20.85
CA ALA A 127 7.81 -13.67 19.58
C ALA A 127 8.68 -14.71 18.83
N VAL A 128 8.53 -14.74 17.50
CA VAL A 128 9.26 -15.65 16.61
C VAL A 128 10.04 -14.90 15.50
N ARG A 129 11.12 -15.50 15.01
CA ARG A 129 12.01 -15.00 13.97
C ARG A 129 11.58 -15.51 12.60
N ARG A 130 10.71 -14.76 11.94
CA ARG A 130 10.14 -15.13 10.63
C ARG A 130 10.56 -14.22 9.48
N ALA A 131 11.01 -13.01 9.79
CA ALA A 131 11.33 -11.99 8.78
C ALA A 131 12.69 -12.27 8.12
N CYS A 132 12.68 -12.77 6.90
CA CYS A 132 13.86 -12.90 6.04
C CYS A 132 14.29 -11.50 5.57
N TYR A 133 15.58 -11.20 5.57
CA TYR A 133 16.05 -9.84 5.35
C TYR A 133 17.36 -9.75 4.56
N ALA A 134 17.56 -8.60 3.92
CA ALA A 134 18.84 -8.17 3.35
C ALA A 134 19.18 -6.79 3.96
N ALA A 135 19.91 -6.82 5.08
CA ALA A 135 20.13 -5.73 6.02
C ALA A 135 18.78 -5.02 6.35
N ASP A 136 18.73 -3.71 6.27
CA ASP A 136 17.52 -2.90 6.32
C ASP A 136 17.13 -2.33 4.95
N ARG A 137 17.42 -3.07 3.86
CA ARG A 137 17.13 -2.68 2.47
C ARG A 137 16.55 -3.82 1.64
N THR A 138 15.73 -4.66 2.28
CA THR A 138 15.19 -5.88 1.66
C THR A 138 14.37 -5.58 0.40
N GLY A 139 13.55 -4.53 0.43
CA GLY A 139 12.75 -4.08 -0.71
C GLY A 139 13.60 -3.61 -1.89
N HIS A 140 14.71 -2.91 -1.64
CA HIS A 140 15.68 -2.55 -2.68
C HIS A 140 16.20 -3.81 -3.38
N MET A 141 16.60 -4.81 -2.60
CA MET A 141 17.15 -6.06 -3.15
C MET A 141 16.09 -6.88 -3.90
N ILE A 142 14.86 -6.96 -3.40
CA ILE A 142 13.73 -7.57 -4.12
C ILE A 142 13.52 -6.87 -5.46
N LEU A 143 13.42 -5.54 -5.46
CA LEU A 143 13.12 -4.77 -6.66
C LEU A 143 14.22 -4.92 -7.73
N GLN A 144 15.50 -4.88 -7.32
CA GLN A 144 16.64 -5.12 -8.23
C GLN A 144 16.62 -6.55 -8.78
N THR A 145 16.39 -7.55 -7.93
CA THR A 145 16.36 -8.97 -8.33
C THR A 145 15.26 -9.24 -9.34
N LEU A 146 14.05 -8.73 -9.08
CA LEU A 146 12.91 -8.87 -9.99
C LEU A 146 13.19 -8.16 -11.32
N TYR A 147 13.70 -6.93 -11.28
CA TYR A 147 14.04 -6.18 -12.49
C TYR A 147 15.07 -6.90 -13.36
N GLN A 148 16.14 -7.43 -12.76
CA GLN A 148 17.16 -8.22 -13.48
C GLN A 148 16.57 -9.48 -14.12
N ASN A 149 15.61 -10.12 -13.46
CA ASN A 149 14.91 -11.27 -14.04
C ASN A 149 13.96 -10.85 -15.17
N CYS A 150 13.28 -9.71 -15.08
CA CYS A 150 12.53 -9.15 -16.20
C CYS A 150 13.44 -8.89 -17.41
N VAL A 151 14.63 -8.33 -17.20
CA VAL A 151 15.64 -8.14 -18.26
C VAL A 151 16.08 -9.49 -18.86
N LYS A 152 16.38 -10.48 -18.02
CA LYS A 152 16.73 -11.85 -18.47
C LYS A 152 15.64 -12.48 -19.34
N HIS A 153 14.38 -12.22 -19.03
CA HIS A 153 13.22 -12.74 -19.77
C HIS A 153 12.79 -11.88 -20.96
N GLY A 154 13.47 -10.75 -21.21
CA GLY A 154 13.13 -9.87 -22.33
C GLY A 154 11.75 -9.21 -22.19
N ILE A 155 11.30 -8.93 -20.97
CA ILE A 155 10.02 -8.26 -20.71
C ILE A 155 10.03 -6.86 -21.34
N GLU A 156 8.97 -6.53 -22.08
CA GLU A 156 8.81 -5.24 -22.73
C GLU A 156 8.26 -4.20 -21.75
N PHE A 157 9.02 -3.11 -21.56
CA PHE A 157 8.65 -2.01 -20.68
C PHE A 157 8.38 -0.72 -21.46
N PHE A 158 7.25 -0.10 -21.12
CA PHE A 158 6.92 1.28 -21.48
C PHE A 158 7.15 2.15 -20.24
N ASN A 159 8.38 2.65 -20.13
CA ASN A 159 8.81 3.48 -18.99
C ASN A 159 8.30 4.91 -19.14
N GLU A 160 7.88 5.51 -18.03
CA GLU A 160 7.31 6.86 -17.97
C GLU A 160 5.99 7.01 -18.77
N PHE A 161 5.19 5.93 -18.77
CA PHE A 161 3.82 5.89 -19.29
C PHE A 161 2.82 5.96 -18.13
N TYR A 162 2.06 7.05 -18.09
CA TYR A 162 1.01 7.27 -17.11
C TYR A 162 -0.29 6.68 -17.63
N VAL A 163 -0.74 5.57 -17.06
CA VAL A 163 -2.07 5.05 -17.38
C VAL A 163 -3.10 5.95 -16.71
N LEU A 164 -4.01 6.50 -17.51
CA LEU A 164 -5.01 7.47 -17.06
C LEU A 164 -6.42 6.90 -17.11
N ASP A 165 -6.62 5.81 -17.86
CA ASP A 165 -7.91 5.13 -17.94
C ASP A 165 -7.79 3.66 -18.38
N ILE A 166 -8.86 2.88 -18.19
CA ILE A 166 -9.04 1.54 -18.77
C ILE A 166 -10.22 1.49 -19.74
N CYS A 167 -10.16 0.58 -20.70
CA CYS A 167 -11.27 0.30 -21.61
C CYS A 167 -12.13 -0.81 -20.98
N LEU A 168 -13.39 -0.49 -20.67
CA LEU A 168 -14.42 -1.47 -20.38
C LEU A 168 -15.38 -1.51 -21.57
N THR A 169 -15.47 -2.67 -22.23
CA THR A 169 -16.42 -2.90 -23.33
C THR A 169 -17.62 -3.65 -22.77
N GLU A 170 -18.83 -3.18 -23.03
CA GLU A 170 -20.03 -3.91 -22.64
C GLU A 170 -20.31 -5.06 -23.60
N THR A 171 -20.60 -6.22 -23.02
CA THR A 171 -20.96 -7.46 -23.74
C THR A 171 -22.32 -7.96 -23.25
N GLU A 172 -22.86 -9.02 -23.86
CA GLU A 172 -24.11 -9.65 -23.40
C GLU A 172 -23.99 -10.18 -21.96
N ASP A 173 -22.78 -10.58 -21.54
CA ASP A 173 -22.47 -11.12 -20.21
C ASP A 173 -21.99 -10.04 -19.20
N GLY A 174 -22.00 -8.77 -19.61
CA GLY A 174 -21.58 -7.62 -18.81
C GLY A 174 -20.20 -7.03 -19.22
N PRO A 175 -19.62 -6.16 -18.37
CA PRO A 175 -18.44 -5.39 -18.74
C PRO A 175 -17.18 -6.27 -18.74
N VAL A 176 -16.39 -6.18 -19.81
CA VAL A 176 -15.09 -6.83 -19.97
C VAL A 176 -14.00 -5.78 -20.09
N CYS A 177 -12.86 -5.98 -19.40
CA CYS A 177 -11.71 -5.12 -19.60
C CYS A 177 -10.96 -5.48 -20.88
N THR A 178 -10.83 -4.52 -21.78
CA THR A 178 -10.28 -4.71 -23.13
C THR A 178 -8.99 -3.95 -23.39
N GLY A 179 -8.48 -3.21 -22.40
CA GLY A 179 -7.24 -2.47 -22.54
C GLY A 179 -7.06 -1.32 -21.56
N ALA A 180 -6.01 -0.54 -21.81
CA ALA A 180 -5.64 0.64 -21.04
C ALA A 180 -5.28 1.81 -21.96
N VAL A 181 -5.49 3.04 -21.47
CA VAL A 181 -5.11 4.27 -22.17
C VAL A 181 -4.06 4.99 -21.34
N ALA A 182 -2.92 5.27 -21.96
CA ALA A 182 -1.77 5.87 -21.30
C ALA A 182 -1.30 7.15 -22.01
N TYR A 183 -0.71 8.04 -21.22
CA TYR A 183 0.01 9.23 -21.65
C TYR A 183 1.51 8.98 -21.55
N GLU A 184 2.24 9.08 -22.67
CA GLU A 184 3.70 8.99 -22.69
C GLU A 184 4.31 10.32 -22.23
N LEU A 185 4.97 10.33 -21.07
CA LEU A 185 5.55 11.55 -20.49
C LEU A 185 6.54 12.23 -21.44
N ALA A 186 7.37 11.45 -22.14
CA ALA A 186 8.46 11.99 -22.96
C ALA A 186 7.98 12.81 -24.17
N THR A 187 6.84 12.45 -24.74
CA THR A 187 6.33 13.01 -26.00
C THR A 187 5.03 13.79 -25.84
N GLY A 188 4.24 13.44 -24.82
CA GLY A 188 2.87 13.89 -24.61
C GLY A 188 1.85 13.21 -25.52
N GLU A 189 2.20 12.07 -26.13
CA GLU A 189 1.29 11.29 -26.96
C GLU A 189 0.40 10.39 -26.10
N ILE A 190 -0.84 10.19 -26.57
CA ILE A 190 -1.79 9.22 -25.99
C ILE A 190 -1.67 7.89 -26.74
N HIS A 191 -1.58 6.81 -25.97
CA HIS A 191 -1.42 5.45 -26.43
C HIS A 191 -2.58 4.59 -25.92
N VAL A 192 -3.15 3.78 -26.81
CA VAL A 192 -4.18 2.80 -26.48
C VAL A 192 -3.55 1.41 -26.56
N PHE A 193 -3.59 0.67 -25.46
CA PHE A 193 -3.10 -0.69 -25.34
C PHE A 193 -4.29 -1.65 -25.26
N GLN A 194 -4.67 -2.24 -26.39
CA GLN A 194 -5.67 -3.31 -26.41
C GLN A 194 -5.06 -4.58 -25.81
N ALA A 195 -5.75 -5.16 -24.85
CA ALA A 195 -5.32 -6.38 -24.17
C ALA A 195 -6.47 -7.35 -24.00
N LYS A 196 -6.15 -8.64 -23.82
CA LYS A 196 -7.13 -9.63 -23.37
C LYS A 196 -7.25 -9.63 -21.86
N SER A 197 -6.16 -9.33 -21.16
CA SER A 197 -6.17 -9.12 -19.71
C SER A 197 -5.30 -7.92 -19.30
N VAL A 198 -5.72 -7.26 -18.23
CA VAL A 198 -5.04 -6.11 -17.63
C VAL A 198 -4.81 -6.37 -16.14
N VAL A 199 -3.59 -6.14 -15.65
CA VAL A 199 -3.23 -6.31 -14.23
C VAL A 199 -2.83 -4.96 -13.63
N PHE A 200 -3.57 -4.47 -12.64
CA PHE A 200 -3.17 -3.33 -11.82
C PHE A 200 -2.16 -3.74 -10.75
N ALA A 201 -1.04 -3.02 -10.67
CA ALA A 201 0.01 -3.17 -9.67
C ALA A 201 0.61 -1.79 -9.31
N THR A 202 -0.26 -0.79 -9.11
CA THR A 202 0.07 0.64 -9.06
C THR A 202 0.50 1.17 -7.70
N GLY A 203 0.40 0.36 -6.64
CA GLY A 203 0.76 0.75 -5.27
C GLY A 203 -0.33 1.55 -4.55
N GLY A 204 -0.01 2.05 -3.35
CA GLY A 204 -0.94 2.78 -2.50
C GLY A 204 -1.18 4.25 -2.87
N PHE A 205 -1.91 4.94 -1.98
CA PHE A 205 -2.35 6.34 -2.15
C PHE A 205 -1.89 7.25 -1.00
N GLY A 206 -0.75 6.95 -0.37
CA GLY A 206 -0.33 7.62 0.86
C GLY A 206 -0.02 9.12 0.76
N LYS A 207 0.03 9.68 -0.45
CA LYS A 207 0.18 11.13 -0.67
C LYS A 207 -1.09 11.94 -0.44
N VAL A 208 -2.18 11.30 0.02
CA VAL A 208 -3.31 12.02 0.64
C VAL A 208 -2.94 12.62 2.00
N PHE A 209 -1.91 12.10 2.68
CA PHE A 209 -1.45 12.63 3.98
C PHE A 209 -0.22 13.52 3.83
N LYS A 210 -0.13 14.55 4.68
CA LYS A 210 1.06 15.40 4.79
C LYS A 210 2.28 14.62 5.24
N THR A 211 2.17 13.91 6.36
CA THR A 211 3.29 13.18 6.97
C THR A 211 3.20 11.70 6.60
N THR A 212 3.89 11.31 5.53
CA THR A 212 3.81 9.97 4.96
C THR A 212 5.19 9.43 4.61
N SER A 213 5.42 8.13 4.85
CA SER A 213 6.64 7.45 4.40
C SER A 213 6.63 7.13 2.90
N ASN A 214 5.48 7.33 2.25
CA ASN A 214 5.26 6.99 0.85
C ASN A 214 6.05 7.92 -0.08
N ALA A 215 6.52 7.38 -1.20
CA ALA A 215 7.14 8.17 -2.26
C ALA A 215 6.15 9.20 -2.85
N HIS A 216 6.65 10.29 -3.42
CA HIS A 216 5.82 11.32 -4.08
C HIS A 216 4.86 10.77 -5.14
N THR A 217 5.19 9.63 -5.72
CA THR A 217 4.47 8.97 -6.80
C THR A 217 3.35 8.04 -6.33
N LEU A 218 3.12 7.86 -5.03
CA LEU A 218 2.03 7.01 -4.51
C LEU A 218 0.74 7.80 -4.32
N THR A 219 0.09 8.02 -5.45
CA THR A 219 -1.08 8.87 -5.66
C THR A 219 -2.38 8.09 -5.86
N GLY A 220 -2.30 6.76 -5.88
CA GLY A 220 -3.46 5.87 -5.96
C GLY A 220 -4.12 5.75 -7.33
N ASP A 221 -3.40 6.04 -8.41
CA ASP A 221 -3.94 6.16 -9.77
C ASP A 221 -4.80 4.95 -10.19
N GLY A 222 -4.35 3.72 -9.93
CA GLY A 222 -5.11 2.52 -10.29
C GLY A 222 -6.44 2.40 -9.55
N MET A 223 -6.45 2.70 -8.24
CA MET A 223 -7.69 2.74 -7.46
C MET A 223 -8.61 3.85 -7.96
N GLY A 224 -8.06 5.03 -8.29
CA GLY A 224 -8.82 6.14 -8.86
C GLY A 224 -9.45 5.80 -10.22
N ILE A 225 -8.71 5.11 -11.10
CA ILE A 225 -9.22 4.65 -12.41
C ILE A 225 -10.35 3.64 -12.24
N VAL A 226 -10.16 2.62 -11.40
CA VAL A 226 -11.18 1.61 -11.12
C VAL A 226 -12.44 2.27 -10.56
N PHE A 227 -12.30 3.16 -9.59
CA PHE A 227 -13.42 3.88 -8.98
C PHE A 227 -14.16 4.78 -9.98
N ARG A 228 -13.45 5.45 -10.89
CA ARG A 228 -14.05 6.25 -11.98
C ARG A 228 -14.80 5.41 -13.00
N LYS A 229 -14.49 4.12 -13.13
CA LYS A 229 -15.25 3.17 -13.96
C LYS A 229 -16.50 2.62 -13.28
N GLY A 230 -16.83 3.11 -12.08
CA GLY A 230 -17.97 2.65 -11.30
C GLY A 230 -17.75 1.30 -10.61
N LEU A 231 -16.55 0.74 -10.69
CA LEU A 231 -16.16 -0.46 -9.96
C LEU A 231 -15.85 -0.11 -8.50
N PRO A 232 -16.03 -1.06 -7.56
CA PRO A 232 -15.86 -0.78 -6.15
C PRO A 232 -14.40 -0.60 -5.74
N LEU A 233 -14.22 0.15 -4.65
CA LEU A 233 -13.06 0.03 -3.77
C LEU A 233 -13.49 -0.62 -2.45
N GLU A 234 -12.57 -1.31 -1.77
CA GLU A 234 -12.81 -2.05 -0.53
C GLU A 234 -11.92 -1.50 0.59
N ASP A 235 -12.47 -1.35 1.81
CA ASP A 235 -11.73 -1.11 3.07
C ASP A 235 -10.79 0.13 3.11
N MET A 236 -11.13 1.16 2.33
CA MET A 236 -10.33 2.37 2.13
C MET A 236 -10.13 3.20 3.41
N GLU A 237 -10.98 3.06 4.43
CA GLU A 237 -10.86 3.70 5.74
C GLU A 237 -9.72 3.16 6.59
N PHE A 238 -9.26 1.94 6.30
CA PHE A 238 -8.15 1.29 6.97
C PHE A 238 -6.84 1.75 6.35
N TYR A 239 -6.22 2.73 7.00
CA TYR A 239 -4.91 3.23 6.66
C TYR A 239 -3.93 2.97 7.80
N GLN A 240 -2.78 2.34 7.52
CA GLN A 240 -1.80 2.06 8.55
C GLN A 240 -0.86 3.24 8.76
N PHE A 241 -0.68 3.59 10.02
CA PHE A 241 0.37 4.50 10.47
C PHE A 241 1.54 3.69 11.02
N HIS A 242 2.71 3.79 10.38
CA HIS A 242 3.91 3.16 10.88
C HIS A 242 4.40 3.91 12.13
N PRO A 243 4.72 3.22 13.23
CA PRO A 243 5.08 3.89 14.48
C PRO A 243 6.29 4.81 14.34
N THR A 244 7.36 4.33 13.68
CA THR A 244 8.67 5.00 13.68
C THR A 244 8.97 5.69 12.35
N GLY A 245 8.22 6.74 12.01
CA GLY A 245 8.64 7.71 10.99
C GLY A 245 9.49 8.81 11.62
N LEU A 246 10.51 9.34 10.94
CA LEU A 246 11.25 10.51 11.41
C LEU A 246 10.27 11.66 11.68
N ALA A 247 10.28 12.19 12.91
CA ALA A 247 9.33 13.21 13.32
C ALA A 247 9.38 14.42 12.35
N GLY A 248 8.21 14.87 11.89
CA GLY A 248 8.05 15.96 10.91
C GLY A 248 8.27 15.56 9.44
N LEU A 249 9.22 14.67 9.14
CA LEU A 249 9.56 14.28 7.76
C LEU A 249 8.80 13.04 7.26
N GLY A 250 8.46 12.11 8.15
CA GLY A 250 7.76 10.86 7.81
C GLY A 250 8.65 9.77 7.20
N ILE A 251 9.96 9.98 7.04
CA ILE A 251 10.88 8.97 6.51
C ILE A 251 10.88 7.74 7.43
N LEU A 252 10.70 6.56 6.84
CA LEU A 252 10.60 5.31 7.59
C LEU A 252 11.91 4.97 8.30
N LEU A 253 11.82 4.69 9.60
CA LEU A 253 12.81 3.87 10.31
C LEU A 253 12.23 2.48 10.56
N THR A 254 12.89 1.47 10.01
CA THR A 254 12.43 0.08 10.04
C THR A 254 12.03 -0.40 11.44
N GLU A 255 10.92 -1.11 11.50
CA GLU A 255 10.54 -1.90 12.67
C GLU A 255 11.57 -2.97 13.03
N GLY A 256 12.43 -3.35 12.08
CA GLY A 256 13.60 -4.17 12.35
C GLY A 256 14.48 -3.61 13.48
N ALA A 257 14.53 -2.28 13.69
CA ALA A 257 15.25 -1.68 14.81
C ALA A 257 14.73 -2.18 16.16
N ARG A 258 13.39 -2.21 16.32
CA ARG A 258 12.72 -2.77 17.50
C ARG A 258 12.91 -4.30 17.58
N GLY A 259 12.96 -4.97 16.43
CA GLY A 259 13.32 -6.38 16.30
C GLY A 259 14.74 -6.71 16.80
N GLU A 260 15.70 -5.81 16.58
CA GLU A 260 17.08 -5.91 17.11
C GLU A 260 17.19 -5.40 18.56
N GLY A 261 16.14 -4.79 19.11
CA GLY A 261 16.03 -4.42 20.53
C GLY A 261 15.93 -2.93 20.83
N ALA A 262 15.75 -2.06 19.82
CA ALA A 262 15.50 -0.63 20.04
C ALA A 262 14.23 -0.39 20.87
N ILE A 263 14.23 0.69 21.66
CA ILE A 263 13.21 0.97 22.69
C ILE A 263 12.54 2.30 22.40
N LEU A 264 11.21 2.39 22.52
CA LEU A 264 10.49 3.65 22.48
C LEU A 264 10.47 4.32 23.86
N ARG A 265 10.87 5.60 23.91
CA ARG A 265 10.90 6.42 25.14
C ARG A 265 10.12 7.71 24.99
N ASN A 266 9.39 8.09 26.04
CA ASN A 266 8.77 9.42 26.13
C ASN A 266 9.76 10.45 26.72
N ALA A 267 9.31 11.68 26.97
CA ALA A 267 10.18 12.74 27.48
C ALA A 267 10.79 12.51 28.87
N SER A 268 10.18 11.66 29.70
CA SER A 268 10.74 11.34 31.02
C SER A 268 11.80 10.23 30.93
N GLY A 269 12.05 9.68 29.73
CA GLY A 269 12.93 8.53 29.51
C GLY A 269 12.25 7.18 29.75
N GLU A 270 10.95 7.17 30.06
CA GLU A 270 10.18 5.96 30.33
C GLU A 270 9.99 5.12 29.06
N ARG A 271 10.20 3.80 29.19
CA ARG A 271 9.78 2.81 28.20
C ARG A 271 8.26 2.54 28.29
N PHE A 272 7.48 3.46 27.75
CA PHE A 272 6.03 3.49 27.94
C PHE A 272 5.29 2.27 27.38
N MET A 273 5.84 1.57 26.37
CA MET A 273 5.20 0.39 25.78
C MET A 273 5.01 -0.77 26.76
N GLU A 274 5.75 -0.81 27.88
CA GLU A 274 5.53 -1.81 28.94
C GLU A 274 4.15 -1.66 29.62
N ARG A 275 3.56 -0.46 29.60
CA ARG A 275 2.20 -0.21 30.10
C ARG A 275 1.13 -0.64 29.11
N TYR A 276 1.36 -0.39 27.82
CA TYR A 276 0.34 -0.59 26.78
C TYR A 276 0.29 -2.03 26.25
N ALA A 277 1.44 -2.71 26.17
CA ALA A 277 1.55 -4.08 25.67
C ALA A 277 2.59 -4.87 26.51
N PRO A 278 2.23 -5.38 27.69
CA PRO A 278 3.19 -5.91 28.66
C PRO A 278 3.97 -7.13 28.15
N THR A 279 3.36 -7.98 27.32
CA THR A 279 4.00 -9.21 26.81
C THR A 279 5.07 -8.87 25.78
N ILE A 280 4.71 -8.18 24.70
CA ILE A 280 5.62 -7.95 23.56
C ILE A 280 6.15 -6.52 23.41
N LYS A 281 5.67 -5.56 24.21
CA LYS A 281 6.22 -4.21 24.36
C LYS A 281 6.34 -3.49 23.01
N ASP A 282 7.54 -3.06 22.63
CA ASP A 282 7.83 -2.34 21.38
C ASP A 282 7.59 -3.18 20.11
N LEU A 283 7.43 -4.50 20.25
CA LEU A 283 7.07 -5.43 19.17
C LEU A 283 5.55 -5.67 19.07
N ALA A 284 4.74 -4.89 19.77
CA ALA A 284 3.29 -4.87 19.56
C ALA A 284 2.94 -4.53 18.10
N PRO A 285 1.75 -4.96 17.62
CA PRO A 285 1.25 -4.53 16.32
C PRO A 285 1.28 -3.01 16.14
N ARG A 286 1.49 -2.61 14.90
CA ARG A 286 1.72 -1.21 14.53
C ARG A 286 0.61 -0.27 14.96
N ASP A 287 -0.65 -0.67 14.84
CA ASP A 287 -1.79 0.12 15.26
C ASP A 287 -1.79 0.41 16.77
N ILE A 288 -1.41 -0.58 17.59
CA ILE A 288 -1.28 -0.41 19.05
C ILE A 288 -0.13 0.54 19.36
N VAL A 289 1.06 0.31 18.79
CA VAL A 289 2.23 1.17 19.06
C VAL A 289 1.98 2.60 18.60
N ALA A 290 1.41 2.80 17.40
CA ALA A 290 1.10 4.12 16.87
C ALA A 290 0.08 4.87 17.75
N ARG A 291 -0.99 4.19 18.19
CA ARG A 291 -1.96 4.76 19.15
C ARG A 291 -1.30 5.14 20.47
N SER A 292 -0.48 4.25 21.04
CA SER A 292 0.25 4.52 22.28
C SER A 292 1.17 5.74 22.16
N MET A 293 1.89 5.89 21.05
CA MET A 293 2.73 7.06 20.79
C MET A 293 1.92 8.35 20.69
N ALA A 294 0.79 8.31 19.97
CA ALA A 294 -0.10 9.47 19.83
C ALA A 294 -0.70 9.87 21.19
N LEU A 295 -1.08 8.91 22.04
CA LEU A 295 -1.55 9.17 23.41
C LEU A 295 -0.46 9.78 24.29
N GLU A 296 0.79 9.29 24.24
CA GLU A 296 1.88 9.90 25.00
C GLU A 296 2.06 11.39 24.63
N VAL A 297 1.98 11.72 23.35
CA VAL A 297 2.07 13.11 22.87
C VAL A 297 0.85 13.93 23.30
N LEU A 298 -0.35 13.41 23.11
CA LEU A 298 -1.61 14.08 23.47
C LEU A 298 -1.70 14.37 24.98
N GLU A 299 -1.18 13.47 25.81
CA GLU A 299 -1.14 13.61 27.28
C GLU A 299 0.07 14.44 27.76
N GLY A 300 0.78 15.12 26.86
CA GLY A 300 1.87 16.05 27.18
C GLY A 300 3.19 15.38 27.56
N ARG A 301 3.33 14.06 27.34
CA ARG A 301 4.55 13.29 27.61
C ARG A 301 5.48 13.16 26.40
N GLY A 302 5.15 13.79 25.27
CA GLY A 302 6.03 13.87 24.10
C GLY A 302 7.38 14.54 24.41
N ALA A 303 8.42 14.19 23.66
CA ALA A 303 9.77 14.75 23.71
C ALA A 303 9.89 16.03 22.86
N GLY A 304 11.08 16.66 22.94
CA GLY A 304 11.36 17.90 22.22
C GLY A 304 10.78 19.17 22.85
N PRO A 305 11.06 20.34 22.26
CA PRO A 305 10.60 21.63 22.75
C PRO A 305 9.07 21.78 22.67
N ASN A 306 8.43 21.13 21.68
CA ASN A 306 7.00 21.23 21.41
C ASN A 306 6.18 20.07 21.98
N LYS A 307 6.83 19.06 22.60
CA LYS A 307 6.16 17.85 23.13
C LYS A 307 5.40 17.05 22.07
N ASP A 308 5.88 17.04 20.82
CA ASP A 308 5.16 16.59 19.62
C ASP A 308 5.69 15.28 18.99
N TYR A 309 6.67 14.62 19.61
CA TYR A 309 7.19 13.32 19.16
C TYR A 309 7.62 12.44 20.34
N VAL A 310 8.07 11.21 20.08
CA VAL A 310 8.76 10.36 21.08
C VAL A 310 10.13 9.94 20.54
N LEU A 311 10.91 9.20 21.32
CA LEU A 311 12.29 8.86 21.00
C LEU A 311 12.43 7.35 20.73
N LEU A 312 13.11 6.99 19.65
CA LEU A 312 13.59 5.64 19.39
C LEU A 312 15.04 5.53 19.88
N ASP A 313 15.25 4.84 20.98
CA ASP A 313 16.55 4.63 21.60
C ASP A 313 17.20 3.34 21.08
N CYS A 314 18.29 3.52 20.33
CA CYS A 314 19.12 2.46 19.76
C CYS A 314 20.50 2.37 20.43
N THR A 315 20.80 3.24 21.41
CA THR A 315 22.16 3.48 21.89
C THR A 315 22.79 2.27 22.57
N HIS A 316 21.97 1.38 23.15
CA HIS A 316 22.41 0.14 23.80
C HIS A 316 22.69 -1.02 22.83
N LEU A 317 22.33 -0.89 21.55
CA LEU A 317 22.56 -1.96 20.55
C LEU A 317 24.03 -2.09 20.14
N GLY A 318 24.79 -1.00 20.31
CA GLY A 318 26.20 -0.92 19.90
C GLY A 318 26.38 -0.64 18.41
N ALA A 319 27.52 -0.03 18.08
CA ALA A 319 27.83 0.42 16.72
C ALA A 319 27.87 -0.74 15.70
N GLU A 320 28.37 -1.92 16.09
CA GLU A 320 28.45 -3.07 15.18
C GLU A 320 27.07 -3.48 14.66
N VAL A 321 26.06 -3.59 15.55
CA VAL A 321 24.69 -3.94 15.16
C VAL A 321 24.10 -2.87 14.24
N LEU A 322 24.29 -1.59 14.59
CA LEU A 322 23.73 -0.47 13.83
C LEU A 322 24.34 -0.37 12.42
N GLU A 323 25.65 -0.48 12.29
CA GLU A 323 26.33 -0.32 11.00
C GLU A 323 26.21 -1.56 10.09
N THR A 324 25.93 -2.75 10.65
CA THR A 324 25.83 -3.99 9.86
C THR A 324 24.38 -4.38 9.53
N LYS A 325 23.46 -4.29 10.50
CA LYS A 325 22.07 -4.74 10.34
C LYS A 325 21.09 -3.62 10.07
N LEU A 326 21.41 -2.40 10.48
CA LEU A 326 20.57 -1.21 10.40
C LEU A 326 21.28 0.01 9.75
N PRO A 327 22.10 -0.18 8.69
CA PRO A 327 22.90 0.91 8.12
C PRO A 327 22.04 2.03 7.52
N ASP A 328 20.98 1.72 6.79
CA ASP A 328 20.18 2.74 6.10
C ASP A 328 19.44 3.64 7.11
N ILE A 329 18.85 3.08 8.18
CA ILE A 329 18.21 3.92 9.20
C ILE A 329 19.23 4.80 9.96
N THR A 330 20.45 4.30 10.11
CA THR A 330 21.54 5.02 10.76
C THR A 330 21.96 6.21 9.89
N GLU A 331 22.09 5.99 8.59
CA GLU A 331 22.36 7.04 7.61
C GLU A 331 21.22 8.06 7.52
N PHE A 332 19.96 7.63 7.57
CA PHE A 332 18.80 8.53 7.53
C PHE A 332 18.74 9.45 8.74
N ALA A 333 18.94 8.92 9.95
CA ALA A 333 18.98 9.75 11.15
C ALA A 333 20.11 10.79 11.10
N ARG A 334 21.30 10.39 10.63
CA ARG A 334 22.46 11.28 10.47
C ARG A 334 22.22 12.35 9.40
N THR A 335 21.65 11.97 8.27
CA THR A 335 21.48 12.85 7.11
C THR A 335 20.36 13.86 7.32
N TYR A 336 19.22 13.41 7.82
CA TYR A 336 18.01 14.24 7.85
C TYR A 336 17.78 14.96 9.18
N LEU A 337 18.29 14.42 10.29
CA LEU A 337 18.14 15.02 11.62
C LEU A 337 19.46 15.42 12.27
N ALA A 338 20.61 15.14 11.64
CA ALA A 338 21.93 15.32 12.23
C ALA A 338 22.09 14.57 13.58
N VAL A 339 21.37 13.46 13.74
CA VAL A 339 21.37 12.61 14.95
C VAL A 339 22.18 11.35 14.67
N ASP A 340 23.07 10.98 15.59
CA ASP A 340 23.84 9.73 15.51
C ASP A 340 23.21 8.66 16.43
N PRO A 341 22.48 7.64 15.90
CA PRO A 341 21.77 6.65 16.70
C PRO A 341 22.66 5.81 17.62
N VAL A 342 23.96 5.81 17.37
CA VAL A 342 24.98 5.18 18.24
C VAL A 342 25.13 5.94 19.56
N LYS A 343 24.85 7.25 19.57
CA LYS A 343 25.15 8.16 20.69
C LYS A 343 23.90 8.73 21.34
N GLU A 344 22.83 8.94 20.57
CA GLU A 344 21.61 9.58 21.08
C GLU A 344 20.33 9.01 20.43
N PRO A 345 19.18 9.04 21.14
CA PRO A 345 17.91 8.57 20.59
C PRO A 345 17.38 9.40 19.41
N VAL A 346 16.64 8.75 18.51
CA VAL A 346 16.12 9.38 17.29
C VAL A 346 14.67 9.86 17.47
N PRO A 347 14.34 11.13 17.15
CA PRO A 347 12.96 11.63 17.13
C PRO A 347 12.07 10.89 16.13
N VAL A 348 10.98 10.30 16.62
CA VAL A 348 10.02 9.53 15.82
C VAL A 348 8.57 9.84 16.17
N TYR A 349 7.69 9.76 15.18
CA TYR A 349 6.25 9.88 15.33
C TYR A 349 5.51 9.00 14.31
N PRO A 350 4.26 8.55 14.60
CA PRO A 350 3.48 7.79 13.64
C PRO A 350 3.33 8.52 12.30
N THR A 351 3.53 7.80 11.20
CA THR A 351 3.44 8.35 9.84
C THR A 351 2.58 7.46 8.95
N ALA A 352 1.75 8.08 8.10
CA ALA A 352 0.96 7.36 7.11
C ALA A 352 1.88 6.47 6.26
N HIS A 353 1.59 5.17 6.18
CA HIS A 353 2.54 4.20 5.64
C HIS A 353 1.98 3.26 4.58
N TYR A 354 0.77 2.74 4.76
CA TYR A 354 0.25 1.69 3.87
C TYR A 354 -1.28 1.70 3.81
N ALA A 355 -1.83 1.55 2.62
CA ALA A 355 -3.27 1.34 2.42
C ALA A 355 -3.62 -0.14 2.59
N MET A 356 -4.48 -0.50 3.55
CA MET A 356 -4.95 -1.89 3.64
C MET A 356 -6.07 -2.16 2.63
N GLY A 357 -6.94 -1.17 2.41
CA GLY A 357 -7.94 -1.20 1.36
C GLY A 357 -7.39 -0.96 -0.03
N GLY A 358 -8.24 -1.18 -1.04
CA GLY A 358 -7.88 -1.02 -2.45
C GLY A 358 -8.93 -1.62 -3.39
N ILE A 359 -8.50 -2.09 -4.55
CA ILE A 359 -9.34 -2.74 -5.56
C ILE A 359 -9.68 -4.16 -5.07
N PRO A 360 -10.95 -4.50 -4.79
CA PRO A 360 -11.31 -5.82 -4.29
C PRO A 360 -10.97 -6.91 -5.30
N THR A 361 -10.36 -8.00 -4.82
CA THR A 361 -9.99 -9.14 -5.65
C THR A 361 -10.29 -10.46 -4.96
N ASN A 362 -10.42 -11.53 -5.74
CA ASN A 362 -10.33 -12.88 -5.20
C ASN A 362 -8.87 -13.34 -5.05
N VAL A 363 -8.65 -14.56 -4.56
CA VAL A 363 -7.31 -15.13 -4.33
C VAL A 363 -6.49 -15.39 -5.61
N HIS A 364 -7.10 -15.28 -6.79
CA HIS A 364 -6.41 -15.36 -8.08
C HIS A 364 -6.01 -13.98 -8.61
N GLY A 365 -6.43 -12.91 -7.94
CA GLY A 365 -6.21 -11.52 -8.33
C GLY A 365 -7.26 -10.97 -9.27
N GLU A 366 -8.35 -11.69 -9.57
CA GLU A 366 -9.44 -11.19 -10.43
C GLU A 366 -10.20 -10.09 -9.70
N VAL A 367 -10.41 -8.95 -10.36
CA VAL A 367 -11.10 -7.80 -9.77
C VAL A 367 -12.58 -8.09 -9.64
N LEU A 368 -13.14 -7.79 -8.47
CA LEU A 368 -14.56 -7.91 -8.18
C LEU A 368 -15.31 -6.65 -8.62
N ARG A 369 -16.46 -6.80 -9.26
CA ARG A 369 -17.40 -5.68 -9.57
C ARG A 369 -18.48 -5.50 -8.50
N ASP A 370 -18.72 -6.55 -7.73
CA ASP A 370 -19.64 -6.61 -6.59
C ASP A 370 -19.16 -7.73 -5.65
N ASN A 371 -20.00 -8.23 -4.75
CA ASN A 371 -19.59 -9.23 -3.77
C ASN A 371 -19.29 -10.61 -4.39
N ASP A 372 -19.89 -10.94 -5.53
CA ASP A 372 -19.95 -12.30 -6.05
C ASP A 372 -19.36 -12.43 -7.46
N ASN A 373 -19.27 -11.33 -8.21
CA ASN A 373 -18.93 -11.33 -9.62
C ASN A 373 -17.58 -10.66 -9.90
N VAL A 374 -16.83 -11.24 -10.84
CA VAL A 374 -15.57 -10.68 -11.36
C VAL A 374 -15.82 -9.78 -12.57
N VAL A 375 -14.85 -8.93 -12.87
CA VAL A 375 -14.71 -8.24 -14.17
C VAL A 375 -13.78 -9.09 -15.05
N PRO A 376 -14.27 -9.75 -16.09
CA PRO A 376 -13.42 -10.59 -16.93
C PRO A 376 -12.30 -9.77 -17.58
N GLY A 377 -11.10 -10.34 -17.60
CA GLY A 377 -9.91 -9.69 -18.12
C GLY A 377 -9.31 -8.61 -17.21
N LEU A 378 -9.81 -8.38 -15.99
CA LEU A 378 -9.26 -7.38 -15.07
C LEU A 378 -8.73 -8.02 -13.78
N TYR A 379 -7.48 -7.68 -13.45
CA TYR A 379 -6.77 -8.21 -12.29
C TYR A 379 -6.13 -7.08 -11.47
N ALA A 380 -5.85 -7.33 -10.20
CA ALA A 380 -5.03 -6.45 -9.37
C ALA A 380 -4.15 -7.24 -8.39
N ALA A 381 -2.97 -6.71 -8.06
CA ALA A 381 -2.05 -7.31 -7.10
C ALA A 381 -1.18 -6.27 -6.38
N GLY A 382 -0.74 -6.60 -5.16
CA GLY A 382 0.03 -5.72 -4.29
C GLY A 382 -0.83 -4.66 -3.60
N GLU A 383 -0.22 -3.56 -3.15
CA GLU A 383 -0.90 -2.57 -2.30
C GLU A 383 -2.14 -1.89 -2.94
N CYS A 384 -2.26 -1.86 -4.26
CA CYS A 384 -3.49 -1.36 -4.89
C CYS A 384 -4.66 -2.35 -4.82
N ALA A 385 -4.42 -3.61 -4.47
CA ALA A 385 -5.41 -4.67 -4.40
C ALA A 385 -5.81 -4.93 -2.94
N CYS A 386 -7.09 -5.25 -2.76
CA CYS A 386 -7.65 -5.80 -1.55
C CYS A 386 -8.14 -7.21 -1.85
N VAL A 387 -7.23 -8.19 -1.80
CA VAL A 387 -7.61 -9.62 -1.62
C VAL A 387 -8.22 -9.82 -0.21
N SER A 388 -7.81 -8.89 0.67
CA SER A 388 -7.92 -8.77 2.12
C SER A 388 -7.08 -9.72 2.99
N VAL A 389 -5.80 -9.91 2.64
CA VAL A 389 -4.80 -10.58 3.52
C VAL A 389 -4.28 -9.70 4.67
N HIS A 390 -4.73 -8.45 4.75
CA HIS A 390 -4.28 -7.48 5.76
C HIS A 390 -5.40 -6.98 6.67
N GLY A 391 -6.66 -7.10 6.23
CA GLY A 391 -7.83 -6.63 6.96
C GLY A 391 -7.62 -5.24 7.53
N ALA A 392 -7.96 -5.06 8.81
CA ALA A 392 -7.89 -3.76 9.45
C ALA A 392 -6.47 -3.32 9.84
N ASN A 393 -5.46 -4.18 9.81
CA ASN A 393 -4.08 -3.83 10.15
C ASN A 393 -3.06 -4.82 9.57
N ARG A 394 -2.20 -4.32 8.68
CA ARG A 394 -1.12 -5.11 8.09
C ARG A 394 -0.05 -5.50 9.10
N LEU A 395 0.29 -6.78 9.18
CA LEU A 395 1.48 -7.24 9.89
C LEU A 395 2.76 -6.84 9.14
N GLY A 396 3.76 -6.34 9.86
CA GLY A 396 5.04 -5.98 9.27
C GLY A 396 5.66 -7.16 8.51
N THR A 397 6.33 -6.87 7.38
CA THR A 397 6.88 -7.83 6.40
C THR A 397 5.88 -8.62 5.55
N ASN A 398 4.57 -8.59 5.84
CA ASN A 398 3.57 -9.27 5.00
C ASN A 398 3.39 -8.59 3.62
N SER A 399 3.62 -7.28 3.47
CA SER A 399 3.43 -6.62 2.16
C SER A 399 4.44 -7.08 1.10
N LEU A 400 5.71 -7.29 1.48
CA LEU A 400 6.70 -7.83 0.54
C LEU A 400 6.41 -9.29 0.19
N LEU A 401 5.74 -10.02 1.08
CA LEU A 401 5.24 -11.36 0.79
C LEU A 401 4.04 -11.32 -0.16
N ASP A 402 3.03 -10.49 0.14
CA ASP A 402 1.83 -10.26 -0.67
C ASP A 402 2.19 -9.97 -2.13
N ILE A 403 3.04 -8.98 -2.39
CA ILE A 403 3.42 -8.63 -3.76
C ILE A 403 4.06 -9.80 -4.54
N ASN A 404 4.75 -10.72 -3.86
CA ASN A 404 5.37 -11.87 -4.51
C ASN A 404 4.35 -13.00 -4.74
N VAL A 405 3.49 -13.29 -3.76
CA VAL A 405 2.47 -14.32 -3.86
C VAL A 405 1.38 -13.90 -4.85
N PHE A 406 0.72 -12.77 -4.61
CA PHE A 406 -0.42 -12.35 -5.42
C PHE A 406 0.01 -11.71 -6.74
N GLY A 407 1.21 -11.11 -6.82
CA GLY A 407 1.79 -10.75 -8.12
C GLY A 407 2.01 -11.98 -9.00
N ARG A 408 2.54 -13.08 -8.42
CA ARG A 408 2.70 -14.35 -9.13
C ARG A 408 1.35 -14.92 -9.57
N ARG A 409 0.38 -15.01 -8.65
CA ARG A 409 -0.95 -15.59 -8.93
C ARG A 409 -1.70 -14.80 -10.01
N ALA A 410 -1.73 -13.48 -9.92
CA ALA A 410 -2.35 -12.62 -10.93
C ALA A 410 -1.65 -12.73 -12.29
N GLY A 411 -0.32 -12.77 -12.34
CA GLY A 411 0.42 -12.95 -13.59
C GLY A 411 0.13 -14.28 -14.29
N ILE A 412 0.00 -15.38 -13.52
CA ILE A 412 -0.39 -16.68 -14.04
C ILE A 412 -1.83 -16.65 -14.56
N ALA A 413 -2.77 -16.19 -13.74
CA ALA A 413 -4.20 -16.17 -14.08
C ALA A 413 -4.49 -15.28 -15.30
N ALA A 414 -3.90 -14.09 -15.36
CA ALA A 414 -4.04 -13.18 -16.50
C ALA A 414 -3.51 -13.79 -17.81
N ALA A 415 -2.36 -14.49 -17.74
CA ALA A 415 -1.81 -15.18 -18.91
C ALA A 415 -2.70 -16.36 -19.36
N GLU A 416 -3.20 -17.16 -18.42
CA GLU A 416 -4.12 -18.27 -18.72
C GLU A 416 -5.43 -17.77 -19.35
N TYR A 417 -5.97 -16.67 -18.83
CA TYR A 417 -7.13 -16.01 -19.42
C TYR A 417 -6.84 -15.53 -20.84
N ALA A 418 -5.72 -14.83 -21.04
CA ALA A 418 -5.34 -14.31 -22.36
C ALA A 418 -5.06 -15.40 -23.41
N LEU A 419 -4.58 -16.57 -23.00
CA LEU A 419 -4.35 -17.70 -23.89
C LEU A 419 -5.65 -18.47 -24.24
N SER A 420 -6.68 -18.35 -23.40
CA SER A 420 -7.97 -19.02 -23.60
C SER A 420 -9.05 -18.14 -24.23
N HIS A 421 -8.80 -16.83 -24.34
CA HIS A 421 -9.74 -15.85 -24.88
C HIS A 421 -9.17 -15.13 -26.10
N GLU A 422 -10.08 -14.63 -26.94
CA GLU A 422 -9.74 -13.76 -28.06
C GLU A 422 -9.82 -12.29 -27.64
N HIS A 423 -9.25 -11.41 -28.46
CA HIS A 423 -9.44 -9.98 -28.27
C HIS A 423 -10.90 -9.58 -28.50
N VAL A 424 -11.48 -8.89 -27.52
CA VAL A 424 -12.75 -8.19 -27.67
C VAL A 424 -12.51 -6.82 -28.29
N GLU A 425 -13.43 -6.37 -29.13
CA GLU A 425 -13.36 -5.06 -29.78
C GLU A 425 -13.34 -3.92 -28.76
N LEU A 426 -12.55 -2.89 -29.06
CA LEU A 426 -12.50 -1.68 -28.24
C LEU A 426 -13.77 -0.84 -28.44
N PRO A 427 -14.13 0.02 -27.47
CA PRO A 427 -15.13 1.06 -27.69
C PRO A 427 -14.73 1.95 -28.88
N GLU A 428 -15.70 2.59 -29.55
CA GLU A 428 -15.48 3.36 -30.79
C GLU A 428 -14.40 4.45 -30.65
N ASN A 429 -14.38 5.17 -29.52
CA ASN A 429 -13.31 6.10 -29.17
C ASN A 429 -12.76 5.77 -27.76
N PRO A 430 -11.81 4.83 -27.65
CA PRO A 430 -11.33 4.35 -26.36
C PRO A 430 -10.54 5.41 -25.58
N ALA A 431 -9.98 6.41 -26.27
CA ALA A 431 -9.16 7.46 -25.67
C ALA A 431 -9.94 8.74 -25.29
N ALA A 432 -11.23 8.83 -25.63
CA ALA A 432 -12.02 10.06 -25.48
C ALA A 432 -11.97 10.68 -24.08
N ALA A 433 -12.09 9.84 -23.04
CA ALA A 433 -12.08 10.30 -21.65
C ALA A 433 -10.72 10.90 -21.26
N VAL A 434 -9.62 10.30 -21.71
CA VAL A 434 -8.25 10.79 -21.45
C VAL A 434 -7.97 12.05 -22.25
N GLU A 435 -8.37 12.10 -23.52
CA GLU A 435 -8.25 13.33 -24.34
C GLU A 435 -9.01 14.49 -23.69
N ALA A 436 -10.24 14.25 -23.23
CA ALA A 436 -11.03 15.26 -22.53
C ALA A 436 -10.41 15.69 -21.20
N GLN A 437 -9.88 14.75 -20.41
CA GLN A 437 -9.21 15.05 -19.15
C GLN A 437 -7.96 15.91 -19.37
N VAL A 438 -7.08 15.50 -20.30
CA VAL A 438 -5.86 16.25 -20.62
C VAL A 438 -6.20 17.64 -21.15
N ALA A 439 -7.21 17.75 -22.03
CA ALA A 439 -7.67 19.02 -22.55
C ALA A 439 -8.21 19.93 -21.44
N LEU A 440 -9.02 19.38 -20.52
CA LEU A 440 -9.60 20.11 -19.39
C LEU A 440 -8.55 20.64 -18.41
N VAL A 441 -7.51 19.86 -18.14
CA VAL A 441 -6.42 20.30 -17.25
C VAL A 441 -5.58 21.36 -17.95
N LEU A 442 -5.29 21.21 -19.25
CA LEU A 442 -4.50 22.17 -20.01
C LEU A 442 -5.25 23.47 -20.32
N SER A 443 -6.58 23.50 -20.33
CA SER A 443 -7.34 24.73 -20.50
C SER A 443 -7.16 25.69 -19.32
N GLU A 444 -7.38 26.98 -19.58
CA GLU A 444 -7.29 28.00 -18.54
C GLU A 444 -8.64 28.12 -17.83
N HIS A 445 -8.65 27.75 -16.56
CA HIS A 445 -9.83 27.80 -15.71
C HIS A 445 -9.45 28.41 -14.37
N GLY A 446 -9.54 29.73 -14.21
CA GLY A 446 -9.33 30.37 -12.92
C GLY A 446 -7.86 30.44 -12.44
N GLU A 447 -7.67 30.65 -11.14
CA GLU A 447 -6.39 31.05 -10.54
C GLU A 447 -5.88 30.07 -9.47
N GLU A 448 -6.55 28.93 -9.26
CA GLU A 448 -6.14 27.97 -8.22
C GLU A 448 -4.86 27.23 -8.65
N ARG A 449 -3.92 27.11 -7.72
CA ARG A 449 -2.67 26.36 -7.93
C ARG A 449 -2.84 24.93 -7.42
N VAL A 450 -2.44 23.96 -8.23
CA VAL A 450 -2.43 22.53 -7.89
C VAL A 450 -1.71 22.26 -6.56
N ALA A 451 -0.56 22.91 -6.35
CA ALA A 451 0.24 22.76 -5.14
C ALA A 451 -0.49 23.22 -3.86
N ASP A 452 -1.30 24.27 -3.96
CA ASP A 452 -2.01 24.83 -2.80
C ASP A 452 -3.15 23.90 -2.38
N ILE A 453 -3.97 23.46 -3.35
CA ILE A 453 -5.02 22.45 -3.12
C ILE A 453 -4.43 21.16 -2.55
N ARG A 454 -3.30 20.68 -3.09
CA ARG A 454 -2.63 19.47 -2.59
C ARG A 454 -2.14 19.65 -1.15
N THR A 455 -1.54 20.80 -0.84
CA THR A 455 -1.04 21.10 0.51
C THR A 455 -2.18 21.15 1.52
N GLU A 456 -3.30 21.78 1.15
CA GLU A 456 -4.49 21.87 1.99
C GLU A 456 -5.16 20.50 2.18
N LEU A 457 -5.28 19.69 1.12
CA LEU A 457 -5.75 18.30 1.20
C LEU A 457 -4.92 17.50 2.20
N GLN A 458 -3.60 17.55 2.04
CA GLN A 458 -2.67 16.83 2.91
C GLN A 458 -2.75 17.29 4.36
N ALA A 459 -2.91 18.59 4.60
CA ALA A 459 -3.05 19.15 5.93
C ALA A 459 -4.38 18.73 6.59
N THR A 460 -5.51 18.78 5.88
CA THR A 460 -6.81 18.37 6.45
C THR A 460 -6.82 16.88 6.75
N MET A 461 -6.27 16.03 5.88
CA MET A 461 -6.21 14.58 6.12
C MET A 461 -5.34 14.22 7.33
N ASP A 462 -4.17 14.87 7.50
CA ASP A 462 -3.27 14.62 8.63
C ASP A 462 -3.86 15.13 9.97
N ALA A 463 -4.64 16.22 9.93
CA ALA A 463 -5.28 16.78 11.11
C ALA A 463 -6.54 16.01 11.53
N ASN A 464 -7.33 15.52 10.57
CA ASN A 464 -8.71 15.10 10.81
C ASN A 464 -8.98 13.60 10.54
N ALA A 465 -8.11 12.93 9.78
CA ALA A 465 -8.30 11.53 9.36
C ALA A 465 -7.08 10.64 9.68
N SER A 466 -6.31 11.01 10.72
CA SER A 466 -5.08 10.34 11.13
C SER A 466 -5.35 9.16 12.10
N VAL A 467 -4.41 8.89 13.01
CA VAL A 467 -4.41 7.75 13.95
C VAL A 467 -5.69 7.71 14.80
N TYR A 468 -6.08 8.84 15.38
CA TYR A 468 -7.33 9.00 16.12
C TYR A 468 -8.30 9.86 15.34
N ARG A 469 -9.58 9.47 15.38
CA ARG A 469 -10.66 10.07 14.60
C ARG A 469 -11.88 10.26 15.51
N THR A 470 -12.72 11.22 15.16
CA THR A 470 -14.03 11.48 15.79
C THR A 470 -15.05 11.82 14.72
N GLU A 471 -16.34 11.78 15.05
CA GLU A 471 -17.37 12.23 14.10
C GLU A 471 -17.13 13.67 13.62
N ASP A 472 -16.75 14.58 14.53
CA ASP A 472 -16.55 16.00 14.22
C ASP A 472 -15.34 16.22 13.30
N THR A 473 -14.20 15.59 13.61
CA THR A 473 -12.99 15.69 12.77
C THR A 473 -13.24 15.13 11.37
N LEU A 474 -13.91 13.98 11.27
CA LEU A 474 -14.23 13.37 9.97
C LEU A 474 -15.23 14.18 9.15
N LYS A 475 -16.23 14.79 9.79
CA LYS A 475 -17.15 15.72 9.12
C LYS A 475 -16.42 16.96 8.60
N GLN A 476 -15.46 17.49 9.37
CA GLN A 476 -14.62 18.60 8.92
C GLN A 476 -13.77 18.20 7.72
N ALA A 477 -13.11 17.04 7.77
CA ALA A 477 -12.33 16.52 6.63
C ALA A 477 -13.20 16.37 5.37
N LEU A 478 -14.41 15.83 5.51
CA LEU A 478 -15.33 15.64 4.39
C LEU A 478 -15.71 16.97 3.74
N HIS A 479 -16.08 17.95 4.57
CA HIS A 479 -16.39 19.31 4.11
C HIS A 479 -15.19 19.94 3.37
N ASP A 480 -13.99 19.86 3.96
CA ASP A 480 -12.78 20.43 3.36
C ASP A 480 -12.43 19.77 2.03
N VAL A 481 -12.49 18.44 1.96
CA VAL A 481 -12.24 17.68 0.74
C VAL A 481 -13.24 18.06 -0.35
N GLN A 482 -14.53 18.20 -0.03
CA GLN A 482 -15.54 18.64 -0.99
C GLN A 482 -15.29 20.07 -1.50
N ALA A 483 -14.93 21.00 -0.62
CA ALA A 483 -14.54 22.35 -1.02
C ALA A 483 -13.28 22.37 -1.91
N LEU A 484 -12.30 21.51 -1.62
CA LEU A 484 -11.10 21.35 -2.45
C LEU A 484 -11.42 20.75 -3.82
N LYS A 485 -12.37 19.80 -3.89
CA LYS A 485 -12.88 19.26 -5.16
C LYS A 485 -13.59 20.32 -6.00
N GLU A 486 -14.33 21.24 -5.38
CA GLU A 486 -14.91 22.39 -6.08
C GLU A 486 -13.81 23.33 -6.62
N ARG A 487 -12.79 23.63 -5.81
CA ARG A 487 -11.63 24.45 -6.22
C ARG A 487 -10.83 23.79 -7.34
N TYR A 488 -10.71 22.47 -7.33
CA TYR A 488 -10.02 21.71 -8.38
C TYR A 488 -10.59 21.99 -9.78
N SER A 489 -11.88 22.32 -9.92
CA SER A 489 -12.46 22.70 -11.21
C SER A 489 -11.93 24.03 -11.79
N ARG A 490 -11.21 24.80 -10.98
CA ARG A 490 -10.65 26.12 -11.31
C ARG A 490 -9.12 26.16 -11.17
N ILE A 491 -8.47 25.02 -11.39
CA ILE A 491 -7.01 24.96 -11.47
C ILE A 491 -6.50 25.48 -12.80
N THR A 492 -5.28 26.01 -12.76
CA THR A 492 -4.51 26.29 -13.97
C THR A 492 -3.11 25.70 -13.82
N VAL A 493 -2.74 24.80 -14.74
CA VAL A 493 -1.33 24.40 -14.94
C VAL A 493 -0.60 25.46 -15.76
N GLN A 494 0.61 25.79 -15.33
CA GLN A 494 1.47 26.81 -15.95
C GLN A 494 2.19 26.26 -17.17
N ASP A 495 2.65 25.00 -17.10
CA ASP A 495 3.27 24.36 -18.25
C ASP A 495 2.20 23.87 -19.24
N LYS A 496 2.16 24.50 -20.42
CA LYS A 496 1.30 24.12 -21.55
C LYS A 496 2.04 23.28 -22.60
N GLY A 497 3.29 22.92 -22.32
CA GLY A 497 4.12 22.06 -23.15
C GLY A 497 3.59 20.62 -23.21
N LYS A 498 4.17 19.83 -24.13
CA LYS A 498 3.81 18.41 -24.29
C LYS A 498 4.87 17.45 -23.75
N ARG A 499 6.14 17.84 -23.83
CA ARG A 499 7.26 16.96 -23.47
C ARG A 499 7.58 17.13 -22.00
N PHE A 500 7.57 16.01 -21.27
CA PHE A 500 7.85 15.97 -19.83
C PHE A 500 7.02 16.98 -19.03
N ASN A 501 5.75 17.16 -19.39
CA ASN A 501 4.85 18.07 -18.69
C ASN A 501 4.41 17.45 -17.36
N THR A 502 5.24 17.60 -16.33
CA THR A 502 4.95 17.10 -14.99
C THR A 502 3.87 17.91 -14.29
N ASP A 503 3.71 19.20 -14.61
CA ASP A 503 2.67 20.07 -14.04
C ASP A 503 1.26 19.54 -14.37
N LEU A 504 1.04 19.15 -15.64
CA LEU A 504 -0.16 18.46 -16.11
C LEU A 504 -0.44 17.17 -15.34
N LEU A 505 0.56 16.29 -15.22
CA LEU A 505 0.35 14.97 -14.61
C LEU A 505 0.19 15.06 -13.09
N GLU A 506 0.87 16.00 -12.45
CA GLU A 506 0.69 16.32 -11.04
C GLU A 506 -0.72 16.84 -10.73
N ALA A 507 -1.32 17.59 -11.66
CA ALA A 507 -2.72 18.00 -11.58
C ALA A 507 -3.67 16.79 -11.73
N VAL A 508 -3.43 15.92 -12.71
CA VAL A 508 -4.23 14.69 -12.90
C VAL A 508 -4.16 13.79 -11.66
N GLU A 509 -2.97 13.59 -11.10
CA GLU A 509 -2.75 12.83 -9.86
C GLU A 509 -3.46 13.45 -8.65
N LEU A 510 -3.52 14.78 -8.56
CA LEU A 510 -4.31 15.46 -7.52
C LEU A 510 -5.80 15.11 -7.62
N GLY A 511 -6.34 14.98 -8.84
CA GLY A 511 -7.72 14.53 -9.04
C GLY A 511 -7.98 13.14 -8.44
N PHE A 512 -7.04 12.20 -8.58
CA PHE A 512 -7.15 10.88 -7.94
C PHE A 512 -7.05 10.98 -6.41
N LEU A 513 -6.09 11.75 -5.90
CA LEU A 513 -5.92 11.95 -4.46
C LEU A 513 -7.18 12.51 -3.79
N LEU A 514 -7.86 13.47 -4.42
CA LEU A 514 -9.10 14.06 -3.91
C LEU A 514 -10.24 13.04 -3.81
N GLU A 515 -10.39 12.17 -4.80
CA GLU A 515 -11.42 11.11 -4.77
C GLU A 515 -11.11 10.08 -3.68
N LEU A 516 -9.86 9.61 -3.60
CA LEU A 516 -9.49 8.59 -2.62
C LEU A 516 -9.51 9.12 -1.19
N ALA A 517 -9.19 10.39 -0.97
CA ALA A 517 -9.34 11.05 0.31
C ALA A 517 -10.80 11.08 0.76
N GLU A 518 -11.73 11.44 -0.14
CA GLU A 518 -13.16 11.43 0.18
C GLU A 518 -13.67 10.02 0.48
N VAL A 519 -13.29 9.01 -0.31
CA VAL A 519 -13.67 7.61 -0.08
C VAL A 519 -13.20 7.14 1.31
N LEU A 520 -11.95 7.43 1.68
CA LEU A 520 -11.41 7.12 3.02
C LEU A 520 -12.22 7.79 4.12
N VAL A 521 -12.52 9.09 3.99
CA VAL A 521 -13.26 9.86 5.01
C VAL A 521 -14.71 9.39 5.13
N VAL A 522 -15.39 9.15 4.01
CA VAL A 522 -16.76 8.62 3.99
C VAL A 522 -16.82 7.25 4.65
N GLY A 523 -15.85 6.38 4.34
CA GLY A 523 -15.72 5.09 5.01
C GLY A 523 -15.48 5.19 6.50
N ALA A 524 -14.54 6.04 6.91
CA ALA A 524 -14.20 6.26 8.31
C ALA A 524 -15.36 6.87 9.11
N LEU A 525 -16.19 7.69 8.47
CA LEU A 525 -17.36 8.30 9.10
C LEU A 525 -18.49 7.29 9.29
N ALA A 526 -18.70 6.41 8.30
CA ALA A 526 -19.72 5.37 8.31
C ALA A 526 -19.42 4.22 9.28
N ARG A 527 -18.14 3.85 9.43
CA ARG A 527 -17.70 2.81 10.36
C ARG A 527 -17.67 3.35 11.80
N LYS A 528 -18.66 2.96 12.60
CA LYS A 528 -18.86 3.43 13.99
C LYS A 528 -18.35 2.40 15.00
N GLU A 529 -17.09 2.01 14.83
CA GLU A 529 -16.35 1.11 15.74
C GLU A 529 -14.86 1.51 15.76
N SER A 530 -14.05 0.81 16.55
CA SER A 530 -12.59 0.86 16.47
C SER A 530 -12.03 -0.54 16.19
N ARG A 531 -11.30 -0.68 15.08
CA ARG A 531 -10.72 -1.94 14.60
C ARG A 531 -9.39 -1.68 13.91
N GLY A 532 -8.33 -2.39 14.30
CA GLY A 532 -7.01 -2.26 13.68
C GLY A 532 -6.52 -0.81 13.53
N GLY A 533 -6.18 -0.38 12.32
CA GLY A 533 -5.72 0.97 11.97
C GLY A 533 -6.81 2.05 11.91
N HIS A 534 -8.08 1.69 12.16
CA HIS A 534 -9.19 2.64 12.31
C HIS A 534 -9.56 2.76 13.79
N ALA A 535 -9.32 3.92 14.39
CA ALA A 535 -9.68 4.19 15.78
C ALA A 535 -10.56 5.43 15.90
N ARG A 536 -11.74 5.26 16.49
CA ARG A 536 -12.74 6.29 16.74
C ARG A 536 -12.86 6.51 18.24
N GLU A 537 -12.56 7.71 18.74
CA GLU A 537 -12.61 7.98 20.18
C GLU A 537 -14.06 7.98 20.71
N ASP A 538 -15.00 8.36 19.87
CA ASP A 538 -16.44 8.32 20.11
C ASP A 538 -17.06 6.91 19.94
N TYR A 539 -16.32 5.98 19.35
CA TYR A 539 -16.67 4.55 19.23
C TYR A 539 -15.45 3.66 19.53
N PRO A 540 -14.95 3.63 20.78
CA PRO A 540 -13.63 3.10 21.11
C PRO A 540 -13.52 1.57 21.09
N ASN A 541 -14.65 0.88 20.96
CA ASN A 541 -14.71 -0.58 21.01
C ASN A 541 -14.91 -1.17 19.61
N ARG A 542 -14.38 -2.37 19.41
CA ARG A 542 -14.66 -3.21 18.24
C ARG A 542 -16.10 -3.72 18.29
N ASP A 543 -16.82 -3.67 17.18
CA ASP A 543 -18.21 -4.15 17.06
C ASP A 543 -18.29 -5.25 16.00
N ASP A 544 -18.08 -6.48 16.47
CA ASP A 544 -18.12 -7.68 15.63
C ASP A 544 -19.54 -8.03 15.15
N THR A 545 -20.60 -7.42 15.70
CA THR A 545 -21.98 -7.68 15.28
C THR A 545 -22.33 -6.89 14.03
N ASN A 546 -21.98 -5.60 13.99
CA ASN A 546 -22.41 -4.70 12.91
C ASN A 546 -21.32 -4.40 11.88
N PHE A 547 -20.04 -4.59 12.22
CA PHE A 547 -18.92 -4.11 11.39
C PHE A 547 -17.87 -5.19 11.07
N MET A 548 -18.14 -6.46 11.36
CA MET A 548 -17.36 -7.61 10.87
C MET A 548 -17.65 -7.92 9.39
N ARG A 549 -17.34 -6.95 8.54
CA ARG A 549 -17.60 -6.93 7.10
C ARG A 549 -16.73 -5.88 6.44
N HIS A 550 -16.34 -6.16 5.20
CA HIS A 550 -15.59 -5.22 4.37
C HIS A 550 -16.53 -4.10 3.90
N SER A 551 -16.02 -2.87 3.89
CA SER A 551 -16.73 -1.71 3.35
C SER A 551 -16.49 -1.62 1.84
N MET A 552 -17.54 -1.53 1.03
CA MET A 552 -17.46 -1.42 -0.43
C MET A 552 -17.96 -0.05 -0.89
N TYR A 553 -17.22 0.64 -1.77
CA TYR A 553 -17.49 2.01 -2.19
C TYR A 553 -17.70 2.11 -3.69
N TYR A 554 -18.86 2.61 -4.12
CA TYR A 554 -19.20 2.76 -5.54
C TYR A 554 -19.47 4.23 -5.86
N LYS A 555 -18.78 4.77 -6.87
CA LYS A 555 -19.05 6.11 -7.38
C LYS A 555 -20.43 6.14 -8.07
N GLN A 556 -21.24 7.15 -7.77
CA GLN A 556 -22.56 7.36 -8.38
C GLN A 556 -22.56 8.60 -9.27
N GLY A 557 -22.50 8.36 -10.58
CA GLY A 557 -22.48 9.41 -11.60
C GLY A 557 -21.08 9.90 -11.95
N ASP A 558 -21.05 10.87 -12.86
CA ASP A 558 -19.82 11.41 -13.43
C ASP A 558 -19.28 12.61 -12.64
N GLY A 559 -17.99 12.87 -12.79
CA GLY A 559 -17.34 14.06 -12.25
C GLY A 559 -16.86 13.91 -10.81
N LEU A 560 -16.17 14.95 -10.33
CA LEU A 560 -15.43 14.87 -9.08
C LEU A 560 -16.38 14.81 -7.88
N LEU A 561 -17.42 15.64 -7.83
CA LEU A 561 -18.40 15.76 -6.73
C LEU A 561 -19.52 14.71 -6.74
N ALA A 562 -19.31 13.58 -7.42
CA ALA A 562 -20.25 12.45 -7.44
C ALA A 562 -20.48 11.88 -6.03
N ASP A 563 -21.67 11.33 -5.79
CA ASP A 563 -22.00 10.67 -4.52
C ASP A 563 -21.30 9.31 -4.41
N ILE A 564 -21.11 8.82 -3.19
CA ILE A 564 -20.47 7.53 -2.90
C ILE A 564 -21.50 6.62 -2.25
N ARG A 565 -21.93 5.60 -2.98
CA ARG A 565 -22.78 4.54 -2.42
C ARG A 565 -21.90 3.56 -1.64
N LEU A 566 -22.24 3.34 -0.37
CA LEU A 566 -21.64 2.30 0.45
C LEU A 566 -22.45 1.00 0.34
N ASP A 567 -21.74 -0.11 0.27
CA ASP A 567 -22.25 -1.46 0.46
C ASP A 567 -21.29 -2.25 1.37
N TYR A 568 -21.59 -3.50 1.66
CA TYR A 568 -20.73 -4.35 2.47
C TYR A 568 -20.60 -5.76 1.90
N LYS A 569 -19.39 -6.32 2.05
CA LYS A 569 -19.05 -7.70 1.70
C LYS A 569 -18.72 -8.48 2.98
N PRO A 570 -19.24 -9.71 3.16
CA PRO A 570 -18.91 -10.52 4.32
C PRO A 570 -17.43 -10.92 4.32
N VAL A 571 -16.82 -11.02 5.50
CA VAL A 571 -15.46 -11.57 5.67
C VAL A 571 -15.52 -13.10 5.57
N THR A 572 -14.53 -13.69 4.91
CA THR A 572 -14.39 -15.14 4.76
C THR A 572 -13.76 -15.76 5.99
N PHE A 573 -14.53 -16.56 6.74
CA PHE A 573 -14.06 -17.31 7.90
C PHE A 573 -13.87 -18.80 7.57
N THR A 574 -12.73 -19.37 7.96
CA THR A 574 -12.49 -20.81 7.85
C THR A 574 -12.37 -21.48 9.22
N ARG A 575 -11.41 -21.03 10.04
CA ARG A 575 -11.06 -21.72 11.30
C ARG A 575 -10.96 -20.82 12.53
N TYR A 576 -10.44 -19.61 12.40
CA TYR A 576 -10.17 -18.76 13.56
C TYR A 576 -11.33 -17.83 13.84
N GLN A 577 -11.98 -18.04 14.98
CA GLN A 577 -13.07 -17.18 15.39
C GLN A 577 -12.54 -15.88 16.01
N PRO A 578 -13.25 -14.75 15.85
CA PRO A 578 -12.91 -13.51 16.51
C PRO A 578 -12.78 -13.68 18.03
N MET A 579 -11.71 -13.13 18.58
CA MET A 579 -11.51 -13.00 20.02
C MET A 579 -10.93 -11.64 20.34
N GLU A 580 -10.91 -11.30 21.63
CA GLU A 580 -10.28 -10.07 22.09
C GLU A 580 -8.80 -10.03 21.67
N ARG A 581 -8.40 -8.94 21.02
CA ARG A 581 -7.06 -8.78 20.45
C ARG A 581 -6.10 -8.18 21.48
N LYS A 582 -5.38 -9.04 22.20
CA LYS A 582 -4.38 -8.66 23.24
C LYS A 582 -2.96 -9.07 22.86
N TYR A 583 -1.98 -8.28 23.31
CA TYR A 583 -0.56 -8.40 23.02
C TYR A 583 0.33 -8.02 24.20
#